data_AF-A0A951C5E1-F1
#
_entry.id   AF-A0A951C5E1-F1
#
_cell.length_a   1.000
_cell.length_b   1.000
_cell.length_c   1.000
_cell.angle_alpha   90.00
_cell.angle_beta   90.00
_cell.angle_gamma   90.00
#
_symmetry.space_group_name_H-M   'P 1'
#
loop_
_entity.id
_entity.type
_entity.pdbx_description
1 polymer ?
#
loop_
_entity_poly.entity_id
_entity_poly.type
_entity_poly.pdbx_seq_one_letter_code
_entity_poly.pdbx_strand_id
1 'polypeptide(L)'
;MSPRLARLAAVLDTGAGIRRLWWLATALFVLGSLAFIVKGADGPKNPSLATAPSTTTTTAPPIEFGRISFKISTVQGKFCALLADTDARRERGLMGRTDLGGADAMVFTFPVDSTLPFIMNDVPVPLSIAWFDARGRLVRATDMETCPPDMTNCPSYAAGRPYRYAIEVLKGGLSRFKVGASSVLTVGSTC
;
A
#
# COMPACT_ATOMS: atom_id res chain seq x y z
N MET A 1 29.45 -37.29 88.19
CA MET A 1 28.19 -37.56 87.48
C MET A 1 27.11 -36.63 88.04
N SER A 2 26.74 -35.57 87.32
CA SER A 2 25.50 -34.85 87.60
C SER A 2 25.01 -34.08 86.37
N PRO A 3 23.71 -34.15 86.06
CA PRO A 3 23.21 -34.31 84.69
C PRO A 3 22.51 -33.05 84.19
N ARG A 4 22.92 -31.87 84.66
CA ARG A 4 22.13 -30.63 84.49
C ARG A 4 22.58 -29.72 83.35
N LEU A 5 23.75 -29.94 82.75
CA LEU A 5 24.19 -29.15 81.60
C LEU A 5 23.77 -29.75 80.24
N ALA A 6 23.25 -30.98 80.22
CA ALA A 6 22.74 -31.62 78.99
C ALA A 6 21.32 -31.16 78.60
N ARG A 7 20.62 -30.37 79.43
CA ARG A 7 19.23 -29.91 79.16
C ARG A 7 19.11 -28.53 78.52
N LEU A 8 20.24 -27.87 78.21
CA LEU A 8 20.22 -26.56 77.52
C LEU A 8 20.52 -26.62 76.02
N ALA A 9 20.69 -27.83 75.45
CA ALA A 9 20.84 -28.02 74.01
C ALA A 9 19.53 -28.41 73.30
N ALA A 10 18.39 -28.50 74.02
CA ALA A 10 17.13 -28.99 73.47
C ALA A 10 16.15 -27.89 73.02
N VAL A 11 16.50 -26.60 73.15
CA VAL A 11 15.57 -25.49 72.86
C VAL A 11 15.93 -24.70 71.59
N LEU A 12 17.03 -25.02 70.91
CA LEU A 12 17.43 -24.28 69.69
C LEU A 12 17.93 -25.22 68.59
N ASP A 13 17.10 -26.20 68.20
CA ASP A 13 17.13 -26.69 66.81
C ASP A 13 16.16 -25.85 65.96
N THR A 14 16.44 -24.55 65.89
CA THR A 14 15.82 -23.61 64.95
C THR A 14 16.29 -23.84 63.52
N GLY A 15 17.18 -24.81 63.27
CA GLY A 15 17.65 -25.14 61.92
C GLY A 15 16.74 -26.13 61.21
N ALA A 16 16.38 -27.25 61.85
CA ALA A 16 15.56 -28.27 61.20
C ALA A 16 14.11 -27.82 60.97
N GLY A 17 13.53 -27.07 61.91
CA GLY A 17 12.16 -26.55 61.80
C GLY A 17 12.02 -25.52 60.67
N ILE A 18 12.95 -24.56 60.58
CA ILE A 18 12.96 -23.55 59.51
C ILE A 18 13.23 -24.20 58.16
N ARG A 19 14.16 -25.15 58.07
CA ARG A 19 14.40 -25.90 56.81
C ARG A 19 13.16 -26.70 56.38
N ARG A 20 12.46 -27.36 57.28
CA ARG A 20 11.20 -28.06 56.98
C ARG A 20 10.10 -27.09 56.56
N LEU A 21 10.01 -25.92 57.18
CA LEU A 21 9.06 -24.87 56.82
C LEU A 21 9.36 -24.29 55.42
N TRP A 22 10.63 -24.07 55.09
CA TRP A 22 11.07 -23.66 53.76
C TRP A 22 10.83 -24.74 52.70
N TRP A 23 11.09 -26.01 53.00
CA TRP A 23 10.77 -27.13 52.10
C TRP A 23 9.26 -27.30 51.88
N LEU A 24 8.44 -27.09 52.90
CA LEU A 24 6.99 -27.11 52.77
C LEU A 24 6.48 -25.90 51.98
N ALA A 25 7.04 -24.70 52.21
CA ALA A 25 6.68 -23.50 51.47
C ALA A 25 7.11 -23.58 50.00
N THR A 26 8.30 -24.10 49.68
CA THR A 26 8.73 -24.32 48.30
C THR A 26 7.94 -25.44 47.63
N ALA A 27 7.63 -26.53 48.34
CA ALA A 27 6.75 -27.58 47.80
C ALA A 27 5.34 -27.06 47.49
N LEU A 28 4.76 -26.24 48.38
CA LEU A 28 3.47 -25.58 48.17
C LEU A 28 3.53 -24.57 47.01
N PHE A 29 4.61 -23.80 46.89
CA PHE A 29 4.80 -22.87 45.79
C PHE A 29 4.95 -23.62 44.46
N VAL A 30 5.74 -24.70 44.40
CA VAL A 30 5.90 -25.54 43.20
C VAL A 30 4.58 -26.23 42.82
N LEU A 31 3.83 -26.78 43.80
CA LEU A 31 2.51 -27.37 43.57
C LEU A 31 1.47 -26.35 43.08
N GLY A 32 1.45 -25.15 43.68
CA GLY A 32 0.61 -24.03 43.24
C GLY A 32 0.99 -23.53 41.84
N SER A 33 2.29 -23.50 41.52
CA SER A 33 2.80 -23.12 40.20
C SER A 33 2.41 -24.14 39.13
N LEU A 34 2.49 -25.44 39.42
CA LEU A 34 2.05 -26.50 38.51
C LEU A 34 0.53 -26.42 38.26
N ALA A 35 -0.28 -26.14 39.28
CA ALA A 35 -1.73 -26.02 39.15
C ALA A 35 -2.13 -24.81 38.27
N PHE A 36 -1.37 -23.70 38.33
CA PHE A 36 -1.60 -22.53 37.48
C PHE A 36 -1.19 -22.78 36.02
N ILE A 37 -0.14 -23.56 35.76
CA ILE A 37 0.29 -23.88 34.39
C ILE A 37 -0.67 -24.87 33.72
N VAL A 38 -1.22 -25.85 34.46
CA VAL A 38 -2.15 -26.84 33.89
C VAL A 38 -3.51 -26.21 33.53
N LYS A 39 -3.97 -25.19 34.27
CA LYS A 39 -5.26 -24.52 34.00
C LYS A 39 -5.18 -23.41 32.94
N GLY A 40 -3.98 -23.08 32.46
CA GLY A 40 -3.74 -22.08 31.41
C GLY A 40 -3.52 -22.65 30.00
N ALA A 41 -3.50 -23.97 29.83
CA ALA A 41 -3.20 -24.61 28.54
C ALA A 41 -4.42 -24.72 27.60
N ASP A 42 -5.63 -24.45 28.09
CA ASP A 42 -6.88 -24.51 27.29
C ASP A 42 -7.42 -23.11 26.99
N GLY A 43 -6.57 -22.25 26.41
CA GLY A 43 -7.06 -21.05 25.72
C GLY A 43 -8.06 -21.46 24.62
N PRO A 44 -9.04 -20.60 24.27
CA PRO A 44 -9.92 -20.89 23.14
C PRO A 44 -9.04 -21.22 21.93
N LYS A 45 -9.32 -22.33 21.25
CA LYS A 45 -8.62 -22.69 20.00
C LYS A 45 -8.49 -21.41 19.19
N ASN A 46 -7.27 -20.98 18.90
CA ASN A 46 -7.04 -19.85 17.99
C ASN A 46 -7.96 -20.11 16.80
N PRO A 47 -8.85 -19.18 16.43
CA PRO A 47 -9.64 -19.37 15.23
C PRO A 47 -8.63 -19.58 14.11
N SER A 48 -8.58 -20.81 13.60
CA SER A 48 -7.86 -21.06 12.37
C SER A 48 -8.58 -20.19 11.37
N LEU A 49 -7.91 -19.11 10.95
CA LEU A 49 -8.22 -18.50 9.67
C LEU A 49 -8.15 -19.68 8.73
N ALA A 50 -9.30 -20.15 8.25
CA ALA A 50 -9.33 -21.10 7.17
C ALA A 50 -8.34 -20.54 6.17
N THR A 51 -7.28 -21.29 5.87
CA THR A 51 -6.50 -21.05 4.68
C THR A 51 -7.53 -21.16 3.58
N ALA A 52 -8.09 -20.02 3.19
CA ALA A 52 -8.86 -19.92 1.97
C ALA A 52 -7.97 -20.61 0.94
N PRO A 53 -8.50 -21.54 0.15
CA PRO A 53 -7.69 -22.12 -0.91
C PRO A 53 -7.17 -20.94 -1.72
N SER A 54 -5.87 -20.64 -1.59
CA SER A 54 -5.09 -19.89 -2.56
C SER A 54 -4.95 -20.81 -3.78
N THR A 55 -6.08 -21.15 -4.36
CA THR A 55 -6.26 -21.87 -5.60
C THR A 55 -7.36 -21.15 -6.34
N THR A 56 -7.13 -19.86 -6.51
CA THR A 56 -7.46 -19.23 -7.76
C THR A 56 -6.33 -18.24 -8.00
N THR A 57 -5.42 -18.61 -8.89
CA THR A 57 -5.00 -17.65 -9.92
C THR A 57 -6.29 -17.19 -10.58
N THR A 58 -7.02 -16.28 -9.92
CA THR A 58 -8.04 -15.48 -10.55
C THR A 58 -7.21 -14.54 -11.38
N THR A 59 -6.91 -14.94 -12.61
CA THR A 59 -6.59 -14.01 -13.67
C THR A 59 -7.79 -13.07 -13.72
N ALA A 60 -7.75 -11.99 -12.93
CA ALA A 60 -8.67 -10.90 -13.10
C ALA A 60 -8.60 -10.55 -14.60
N PRO A 61 -9.76 -10.40 -15.28
CA PRO A 61 -9.74 -10.06 -16.68
C PRO A 61 -8.81 -8.85 -16.88
N PRO A 62 -8.01 -8.82 -17.96
CA PRO A 62 -7.15 -7.68 -18.26
C PRO A 62 -7.95 -6.38 -18.10
N ILE A 63 -7.39 -5.39 -17.42
CA ILE A 63 -8.04 -4.09 -17.28
C ILE A 63 -8.06 -3.44 -18.66
N GLU A 64 -9.24 -3.47 -19.29
CA GLU A 64 -9.50 -2.81 -20.55
C GLU A 64 -9.84 -1.33 -20.35
N PHE A 65 -9.32 -0.51 -21.26
CA PHE A 65 -9.54 0.92 -21.27
C PHE A 65 -10.60 1.26 -22.32
N GLY A 66 -11.63 2.00 -21.89
CA GLY A 66 -12.51 2.68 -22.83
C GLY A 66 -11.74 3.74 -23.63
N ARG A 67 -12.35 4.27 -24.68
CA ARG A 67 -11.78 5.36 -25.47
C ARG A 67 -12.63 6.61 -25.34
N ILE A 68 -11.96 7.74 -25.13
CA ILE A 68 -12.58 9.03 -24.94
C ILE A 68 -11.94 10.04 -25.86
N SER A 69 -12.75 10.94 -26.37
CA SER A 69 -12.23 12.06 -27.12
C SER A 69 -11.76 13.20 -26.23
N PHE A 70 -10.77 13.95 -26.70
CA PHE A 70 -10.35 15.19 -26.05
C PHE A 70 -9.93 16.25 -27.06
N LYS A 71 -9.86 17.49 -26.59
CA LYS A 71 -9.36 18.65 -27.33
C LYS A 71 -8.43 19.45 -26.43
N ILE A 72 -7.40 20.04 -27.03
CA ILE A 72 -6.58 21.08 -26.42
C ILE A 72 -6.83 22.36 -27.20
N SER A 73 -7.16 23.46 -26.52
CA SER A 73 -7.54 24.74 -27.14
C SER A 73 -6.52 25.33 -28.12
N THR A 74 -5.25 24.93 -28.02
CA THR A 74 -4.13 25.45 -28.83
C THR A 74 -3.97 24.76 -30.20
N VAL A 75 -4.74 23.72 -30.47
CA VAL A 75 -4.71 22.98 -31.75
C VAL A 75 -6.13 22.66 -32.22
N GLN A 76 -6.36 22.69 -33.53
CA GLN A 76 -7.64 22.30 -34.11
C GLN A 76 -7.76 20.78 -34.19
N GLY A 77 -8.97 20.28 -34.00
CA GLY A 77 -9.30 18.85 -34.10
C GLY A 77 -9.76 18.23 -32.80
N LYS A 78 -10.09 16.95 -32.89
CA LYS A 78 -10.46 16.08 -31.77
C LYS A 78 -9.51 14.89 -31.82
N PHE A 79 -8.95 14.53 -30.68
CA PHE A 79 -8.06 13.38 -30.53
C PHE A 79 -8.76 12.29 -29.74
N CYS A 80 -8.24 11.07 -29.81
CA CYS A 80 -8.79 9.91 -29.13
C CYS A 80 -7.79 9.38 -28.11
N ALA A 81 -8.22 9.15 -26.88
CA ALA A 81 -7.39 8.69 -25.78
C ALA A 81 -7.95 7.44 -25.11
N LEU A 82 -7.08 6.63 -24.52
CA LEU A 82 -7.48 5.64 -23.53
C LEU A 82 -8.03 6.35 -22.28
N LEU A 83 -9.12 5.86 -21.70
CA LEU A 83 -9.81 6.50 -20.58
C LEU A 83 -9.52 5.79 -19.25
N ALA A 84 -8.94 6.51 -18.30
CA ALA A 84 -8.73 6.08 -16.92
C ALA A 84 -9.66 6.86 -15.95
N ASP A 85 -10.91 6.41 -15.85
CA ASP A 85 -12.02 7.03 -15.11
C ASP A 85 -12.42 6.31 -13.81
N THR A 86 -11.94 5.08 -13.62
CA THR A 86 -12.12 4.29 -12.39
C THR A 86 -10.80 4.17 -11.63
N ASP A 87 -10.85 3.88 -10.33
CA ASP A 87 -9.63 3.70 -9.52
C ASP A 87 -8.75 2.60 -10.12
N ALA A 88 -9.33 1.46 -10.47
CA ALA A 88 -8.59 0.35 -11.09
C ALA A 88 -7.91 0.75 -12.42
N ARG A 89 -8.57 1.54 -13.28
CA ARG A 89 -7.95 2.02 -14.53
C ARG A 89 -6.87 3.07 -14.26
N ARG A 90 -7.07 3.96 -13.29
CA ARG A 90 -6.06 4.97 -12.90
C ARG A 90 -4.82 4.33 -12.30
N GLU A 91 -4.99 3.37 -11.40
CA GLU A 91 -3.90 2.61 -10.80
C GLU A 91 -3.14 1.77 -11.83
N ARG A 92 -3.87 1.16 -12.79
CA ARG A 92 -3.24 0.41 -13.88
C ARG A 92 -2.42 1.31 -14.81
N GLY A 93 -2.97 2.46 -15.21
CA GLY A 93 -2.35 3.36 -16.17
C GLY A 93 -1.78 2.63 -17.39
N LEU A 94 -0.52 2.92 -17.74
CA LEU A 94 0.20 2.29 -18.84
C LEU A 94 1.15 1.15 -18.41
N MET A 95 0.95 0.55 -17.23
CA MET A 95 1.75 -0.60 -16.77
C MET A 95 1.77 -1.72 -17.82
N GLY A 96 2.96 -2.24 -18.11
CA GLY A 96 3.22 -3.29 -19.10
C GLY A 96 2.98 -2.89 -20.56
N ARG A 97 2.62 -1.63 -20.86
CA ARG A 97 2.33 -1.17 -22.22
C ARG A 97 3.51 -0.43 -22.82
N THR A 98 3.91 -0.83 -24.03
CA THR A 98 4.95 -0.15 -24.82
C THR A 98 4.40 0.92 -25.78
N ASP A 99 3.08 0.96 -25.96
CA ASP A 99 2.40 1.92 -26.82
C ASP A 99 0.98 2.24 -26.31
N LEU A 100 0.28 3.12 -27.03
CA LEU A 100 -1.07 3.59 -26.73
C LEU A 100 -2.19 2.84 -27.50
N GLY A 101 -1.88 1.74 -28.19
CA GLY A 101 -2.86 0.96 -28.94
C GLY A 101 -3.61 1.77 -30.00
N GLY A 102 -2.87 2.61 -30.73
CA GLY A 102 -3.42 3.53 -31.72
C GLY A 102 -4.24 4.70 -31.14
N ALA A 103 -4.27 4.88 -29.81
CA ALA A 103 -4.76 6.12 -29.21
C ALA A 103 -3.67 7.20 -29.24
N ASP A 104 -4.08 8.47 -29.22
CA ASP A 104 -3.19 9.62 -29.21
C ASP A 104 -2.60 9.90 -27.81
N ALA A 105 -3.29 9.47 -26.75
CA ALA A 105 -2.91 9.68 -25.35
C ALA A 105 -3.64 8.70 -24.42
N MET A 106 -3.34 8.75 -23.11
CA MET A 106 -4.23 8.30 -22.04
C MET A 106 -4.72 9.52 -21.25
N VAL A 107 -6.03 9.59 -20.97
CA VAL A 107 -6.66 10.64 -20.18
C VAL A 107 -7.14 10.05 -18.86
N PHE A 108 -6.66 10.62 -17.76
CA PHE A 108 -7.10 10.33 -16.41
C PHE A 108 -8.14 11.36 -15.99
N THR A 109 -9.29 10.91 -15.51
CA THR A 109 -10.35 11.78 -14.99
C THR A 109 -10.62 11.44 -13.53
N PHE A 110 -10.64 12.44 -12.66
CA PHE A 110 -10.88 12.24 -11.22
C PHE A 110 -12.29 12.75 -10.84
N PRO A 111 -13.03 12.06 -9.96
CA PRO A 111 -14.37 12.51 -9.55
C PRO A 111 -14.33 13.75 -8.65
N VAL A 112 -13.18 14.01 -8.02
CA VAL A 112 -12.87 15.20 -7.20
C VAL A 112 -11.47 15.70 -7.55
N ASP A 113 -11.12 16.90 -7.10
CA ASP A 113 -9.76 17.41 -7.29
C ASP A 113 -8.77 16.52 -6.52
N SER A 114 -7.70 16.12 -7.20
CA SER A 114 -6.65 15.25 -6.71
C SER A 114 -5.35 16.02 -6.51
N THR A 115 -4.55 15.56 -5.56
CA THR A 115 -3.15 15.95 -5.38
C THR A 115 -2.21 14.75 -5.44
N LEU A 116 -2.74 13.56 -5.77
CA LEU A 116 -1.96 12.33 -5.81
C LEU A 116 -0.87 12.43 -6.88
N PRO A 117 0.37 12.01 -6.58
CA PRO A 117 1.43 11.93 -7.57
C PRO A 117 1.22 10.74 -8.50
N PHE A 118 1.85 10.80 -9.66
CA PHE A 118 1.97 9.69 -10.60
C PHE A 118 3.30 8.97 -10.37
N ILE A 119 3.32 7.67 -10.59
CA ILE A 119 4.52 6.82 -10.53
C ILE A 119 4.66 6.03 -11.83
N MET A 120 5.89 5.78 -12.23
CA MET A 120 6.22 5.09 -13.48
C MET A 120 6.52 3.60 -13.28
N ASN A 121 6.01 3.01 -12.18
CA ASN A 121 6.25 1.62 -11.82
C ASN A 121 5.69 0.68 -12.89
N ASP A 122 6.51 -0.23 -13.40
CA ASP A 122 6.16 -1.19 -14.45
C ASP A 122 5.69 -0.54 -15.77
N VAL A 123 6.06 0.73 -16.03
CA VAL A 123 5.83 1.39 -17.32
C VAL A 123 7.12 1.30 -18.14
N PRO A 124 7.17 0.49 -19.22
CA PRO A 124 8.43 0.16 -19.92
C PRO A 124 8.93 1.27 -20.86
N VAL A 125 8.17 2.35 -21.05
CA VAL A 125 8.50 3.46 -21.95
C VAL A 125 8.44 4.81 -21.23
N PRO A 126 9.36 5.76 -21.50
CA PRO A 126 9.27 7.10 -20.92
C PRO A 126 8.02 7.84 -21.39
N LEU A 127 7.43 8.62 -20.50
CA LEU A 127 6.19 9.36 -20.76
C LEU A 127 6.38 10.86 -20.55
N SER A 128 5.51 11.66 -21.15
CA SER A 128 5.25 13.04 -20.71
C SER A 128 3.84 13.09 -20.13
N ILE A 129 3.69 13.82 -19.04
CA ILE A 129 2.40 14.04 -18.38
C ILE A 129 2.07 15.53 -18.31
N ALA A 130 0.80 15.86 -18.50
CA ALA A 130 0.25 17.19 -18.25
C ALA A 130 -0.97 17.09 -17.33
N TRP A 131 -0.98 17.86 -16.25
CA TRP A 131 -2.11 17.95 -15.30
C TRP A 131 -2.95 19.19 -15.59
N PHE A 132 -4.26 19.08 -15.45
CA PHE A 132 -5.21 20.15 -15.69
C PHE A 132 -6.19 20.31 -14.52
N ASP A 133 -6.57 21.54 -14.19
CA ASP A 133 -7.50 21.85 -13.11
C ASP A 133 -8.95 21.44 -13.46
N ALA A 134 -9.90 21.64 -12.52
CA ALA A 134 -11.31 21.33 -12.73
C ALA A 134 -11.96 22.07 -13.91
N ARG A 135 -11.39 23.20 -14.34
CA ARG A 135 -11.82 23.97 -15.52
C ARG A 135 -11.03 23.59 -16.77
N GLY A 136 -10.21 22.54 -16.71
CA GLY A 136 -9.38 22.05 -17.79
C GLY A 136 -8.13 22.90 -18.05
N ARG A 137 -7.77 23.88 -17.22
CA ARG A 137 -6.58 24.72 -17.45
C ARG A 137 -5.32 23.99 -17.04
N LEU A 138 -4.25 24.13 -17.83
CA LEU A 138 -2.97 23.52 -17.51
C LEU A 138 -2.47 23.95 -16.12
N VAL A 139 -2.14 22.95 -15.29
CA VAL A 139 -1.50 23.13 -13.99
C VAL A 139 0.01 23.02 -14.13
N ARG A 140 0.48 21.93 -14.75
CA ARG A 140 1.89 21.62 -14.94
C ARG A 140 2.03 20.56 -16.04
N ALA A 141 3.19 20.51 -16.68
CA ALA A 141 3.63 19.36 -17.46
C ALA A 141 5.06 18.97 -17.08
N THR A 142 5.43 17.70 -17.25
CA THR A 142 6.79 17.21 -17.08
C THR A 142 7.01 15.93 -17.88
N ASP A 143 8.26 15.64 -18.19
CA ASP A 143 8.68 14.30 -18.62
C ASP A 143 8.91 13.41 -17.40
N MET A 144 8.69 12.11 -17.59
CA MET A 144 8.81 11.06 -16.59
C MET A 144 9.63 9.90 -17.15
N GLU A 145 10.50 9.36 -16.30
CA GLU A 145 11.40 8.25 -16.66
C GLU A 145 10.81 6.92 -16.18
N THR A 146 11.13 5.84 -16.88
CA THR A 146 10.67 4.49 -16.55
C THR A 146 11.13 4.06 -15.16
N CYS A 147 10.27 3.36 -14.41
CA CYS A 147 10.67 2.68 -13.18
C CYS A 147 10.41 1.17 -13.31
N PRO A 148 11.47 0.34 -13.40
CA PRO A 148 11.34 -1.11 -13.45
C PRO A 148 10.61 -1.68 -12.22
N PRO A 149 9.87 -2.80 -12.37
CA PRO A 149 9.05 -3.36 -11.29
C PRO A 149 9.86 -3.89 -10.10
N ASP A 150 11.15 -4.15 -10.27
CA ASP A 150 12.08 -4.59 -9.23
C ASP A 150 12.75 -3.43 -8.47
N MET A 151 12.50 -2.17 -8.88
CA MET A 151 13.07 -0.99 -8.24
C MET A 151 12.26 -0.57 -7.01
N THR A 152 12.91 -0.55 -5.84
CA THR A 152 12.24 -0.26 -4.55
C THR A 152 11.82 1.20 -4.35
N ASN A 153 12.39 2.15 -5.10
CA ASN A 153 12.22 3.59 -4.89
C ASN A 153 11.87 4.34 -6.19
N CYS A 154 10.71 4.03 -6.78
CA CYS A 154 10.25 4.74 -7.96
C CYS A 154 10.03 6.24 -7.67
N PRO A 155 10.55 7.15 -8.52
CA PRO A 155 10.22 8.57 -8.43
C PRO A 155 8.72 8.82 -8.54
N SER A 156 8.22 9.74 -7.71
CA SER A 156 6.85 10.24 -7.78
C SER A 156 6.82 11.61 -8.46
N TYR A 157 5.90 11.81 -9.40
CA TYR A 157 5.74 13.04 -10.16
C TYR A 157 4.45 13.75 -9.75
N ALA A 158 4.59 14.95 -9.18
CA ALA A 158 3.45 15.70 -8.66
C ALA A 158 3.13 16.94 -9.52
N ALA A 159 1.83 17.21 -9.68
CA ALA A 159 1.33 18.42 -10.31
C ALA A 159 1.74 19.71 -9.56
N GLY A 160 2.02 19.59 -8.25
CA GLY A 160 2.36 20.71 -7.35
C GLY A 160 1.15 21.53 -6.87
N ARG A 161 -0.02 21.34 -7.48
CA ARG A 161 -1.31 21.95 -7.10
C ARG A 161 -2.46 20.98 -7.41
N PRO A 162 -3.66 21.16 -6.84
CA PRO A 162 -4.81 20.33 -7.15
C PRO A 162 -5.13 20.31 -8.65
N TYR A 163 -5.47 19.13 -9.17
CA TYR A 163 -5.84 18.90 -10.55
C TYR A 163 -7.06 17.97 -10.64
N ARG A 164 -7.78 18.00 -11.76
CA ARG A 164 -8.95 17.16 -12.03
C ARG A 164 -8.70 16.15 -13.14
N TYR A 165 -7.77 16.46 -14.03
CA TYR A 165 -7.45 15.65 -15.19
C TYR A 165 -5.93 15.53 -15.33
N ALA A 166 -5.48 14.43 -15.91
CA ALA A 166 -4.12 14.30 -16.42
C ALA A 166 -4.13 13.66 -17.81
N ILE A 167 -3.14 14.01 -18.62
CA ILE A 167 -2.90 13.41 -19.93
C ILE A 167 -1.49 12.83 -19.91
N GLU A 168 -1.38 11.53 -20.19
CA GLU A 168 -0.11 10.85 -20.44
C GLU A 168 0.05 10.52 -21.92
N VAL A 169 1.26 10.72 -22.42
CA VAL A 169 1.68 10.43 -23.79
C VAL A 169 3.08 9.86 -23.75
N LEU A 170 3.53 9.21 -24.83
CA LEU A 170 4.96 8.89 -24.98
C LEU A 170 5.78 10.17 -24.88
N LYS A 171 6.97 10.09 -24.26
CA LYS A 171 7.82 11.25 -23.97
C LYS A 171 8.01 12.15 -25.19
N GLY A 172 7.82 13.46 -25.01
CA GLY A 172 7.84 14.48 -26.05
C GLY A 172 6.51 14.66 -26.80
N GLY A 173 5.55 13.74 -26.64
CA GLY A 173 4.28 13.72 -27.37
C GLY A 173 3.35 14.90 -27.10
N LEU A 174 3.52 15.61 -25.98
CA LEU A 174 2.68 16.79 -25.64
C LEU A 174 2.81 17.91 -26.68
N SER A 175 3.94 17.97 -27.38
CA SER A 175 4.21 18.93 -28.45
C SER A 175 3.22 18.82 -29.62
N ARG A 176 2.73 17.60 -29.93
CA ARG A 176 1.73 17.34 -30.97
C ARG A 176 0.41 18.06 -30.68
N PHE A 177 0.07 18.22 -29.41
CA PHE A 177 -1.13 18.94 -28.97
C PHE A 177 -0.86 20.39 -28.60
N LYS A 178 0.37 20.88 -28.78
CA LYS A 178 0.80 22.25 -28.43
C LYS A 178 0.41 22.62 -26.99
N VAL A 179 0.60 21.71 -26.04
CA VAL A 179 0.32 21.96 -24.62
C VAL A 179 1.29 23.05 -24.10
N GLY A 180 0.73 24.09 -23.50
CA GLY A 180 1.47 25.24 -22.95
C GLY A 180 0.62 26.02 -21.95
N ALA A 181 1.16 27.12 -21.40
CA ALA A 181 0.57 27.82 -20.25
C ALA A 181 -0.91 28.28 -20.42
N SER A 182 -1.36 28.52 -21.64
CA SER A 182 -2.74 28.92 -21.97
C SER A 182 -3.64 27.76 -22.41
N SER A 183 -3.14 26.52 -22.38
CA SER A 183 -3.89 25.36 -22.83
C SER A 183 -5.07 25.05 -21.91
N VAL A 184 -6.21 24.79 -22.54
CA VAL A 184 -7.43 24.29 -21.90
C VAL A 184 -7.78 22.95 -22.52
N LEU A 185 -7.87 21.93 -21.68
CA LEU A 185 -8.36 20.61 -21.98
C LEU A 185 -9.90 20.61 -21.95
N THR A 186 -10.51 19.98 -22.95
CA THR A 186 -11.91 19.59 -22.92
C THR A 186 -12.01 18.09 -23.23
N VAL A 187 -12.60 17.32 -22.32
CA VAL A 187 -12.91 15.91 -22.52
C VAL A 187 -14.32 15.80 -23.11
N GLY A 188 -14.47 15.00 -24.16
CA GLY A 188 -15.72 14.85 -24.91
C GLY A 188 -16.40 13.51 -24.68
N SER A 189 -17.10 13.04 -25.71
CA SER A 189 -17.75 11.72 -25.76
C SER A 189 -16.78 10.62 -26.21
N THR A 190 -17.27 9.38 -26.31
CA THR A 190 -16.52 8.27 -26.90
C THR A 190 -15.99 8.59 -28.30
N CYS A 191 -14.86 7.97 -28.59
CA CYS A 191 -14.27 7.72 -29.90
C CYS A 191 -13.94 6.21 -29.94
#